data_AF-A0A832IGK5-F1
#
_entry.id   AF-A0A832IGK5-F1
#
_cell.length_a   1.000
_cell.length_b   1.000
_cell.length_c   1.000
_cell.angle_alpha   90.00
_cell.angle_beta   90.00
_cell.angle_gamma   90.00
#
_symmetry.space_group_name_H-M   'P 1'
#
loop_
_entity.id
_entity.type
_entity.pdbx_description
1 polymer ?
#
loop_
_entity_poly.entity_id
_entity_poly.type
_entity_poly.pdbx_seq_one_letter_code
_entity_poly.pdbx_strand_id
1 'polypeptide(L)'
;MIKRTLFFGNPAYLSTKNEQLVVNFPDKEKKEATIPIEDLGYVVLEDPQITITNGLLRKLVQHKTAVITCDSKHLPCGFLQPLVGHTEQSERIRHQLNASVPLKKQLWQQTVT
;
A
#
# COMPACT_ATOMS: atom_id res chain seq x y z
N MET A 1 -5.38 -14.58 7.30
CA MET A 1 -4.34 -14.02 8.19
C MET A 1 -4.58 -12.52 8.29
N ILE A 2 -4.55 -11.95 9.49
CA ILE A 2 -4.75 -10.50 9.69
C ILE A 2 -3.48 -9.78 9.24
N LYS A 3 -3.62 -8.85 8.29
CA LYS A 3 -2.51 -8.01 7.82
C LYS A 3 -2.43 -6.73 8.67
N ARG A 4 -1.21 -6.23 8.90
CA ARG A 4 -0.94 -4.99 9.64
C ARG A 4 -1.00 -3.79 8.70
N THR A 5 -1.47 -2.67 9.25
CA THR A 5 -1.35 -1.34 8.65
C THR A 5 -0.23 -0.61 9.39
N LEU A 6 0.79 -0.15 8.67
CA LEU A 6 1.82 0.72 9.22
C LEU A 6 1.58 2.15 8.75
N PHE A 7 1.65 3.07 9.70
CA PHE A 7 1.45 4.50 9.47
C PHE A 7 2.72 5.25 9.87
N PHE A 8 3.27 6.01 8.93
CA PHE A 8 4.49 6.79 9.11
C PHE A 8 4.14 8.28 9.14
N GLY A 9 3.85 8.80 10.33
CA GLY A 9 3.63 10.23 10.60
C GLY A 9 4.82 10.94 11.24
N ASN A 10 6.02 10.36 11.12
CA ASN A 10 7.27 10.97 11.56
C ASN A 10 8.35 10.71 10.51
N PRO A 11 9.44 11.51 10.50
CA PRO A 11 10.56 11.29 9.60
C PRO A 11 11.16 9.88 9.74
N ALA A 12 11.35 9.18 8.63
CA ALA A 12 11.84 7.81 8.60
C ALA A 12 12.57 7.47 7.29
N TYR A 13 13.55 6.56 7.39
CA TYR A 13 14.25 5.97 6.27
C TYR A 13 13.80 4.50 6.14
N LEU A 14 13.07 4.20 5.07
CA LEU A 14 12.45 2.90 4.83
C LEU A 14 13.23 2.11 3.79
N SER A 15 13.66 0.91 4.16
CA SER A 15 14.41 0.01 3.28
C SER A 15 14.00 -1.44 3.50
N THR A 16 14.69 -2.38 2.87
CA THR A 16 14.41 -3.81 3.05
C THR A 16 15.69 -4.61 3.21
N LYS A 17 15.63 -5.64 4.06
CA LYS A 17 16.68 -6.64 4.26
C LYS A 17 16.03 -7.95 4.68
N ASN A 18 16.42 -9.08 4.08
CA ASN A 18 15.95 -10.43 4.46
C ASN A 18 14.40 -10.57 4.53
N GLU A 19 13.68 -10.09 3.52
CA GLU A 19 12.19 -10.04 3.47
C GLU A 19 11.53 -9.25 4.62
N GLN A 20 12.30 -8.43 5.33
CA GLN A 20 11.82 -7.47 6.31
C GLN A 20 11.76 -6.07 5.70
N LEU A 21 10.75 -5.31 6.07
CA LEU A 21 10.78 -3.86 6.09
C LEU A 21 11.73 -3.45 7.22
N VAL A 22 12.69 -2.59 6.91
CA VAL A 22 13.61 -1.99 7.87
C VAL A 22 13.28 -0.52 7.99
N VAL A 23 13.01 -0.08 9.21
CA VAL A 23 12.69 1.31 9.56
C VAL A 23 13.84 1.88 10.37
N ASN A 24 14.52 2.86 9.79
CA ASN A 24 15.51 3.69 10.48
C ASN A 24 14.93 5.09 10.71
N PHE A 25 15.38 5.73 11.79
CA PHE A 25 14.90 7.06 12.17
C PHE A 25 16.05 8.07 12.07
N PRO A 26 15.78 9.33 11.67
CA PRO A 26 16.79 10.39 11.74
C PRO A 26 17.28 10.66 13.16
N ASP A 27 16.40 10.45 14.14
CA ASP A 27 16.73 10.48 15.56
C ASP A 27 17.54 9.24 15.96
N LYS A 28 18.81 9.46 16.35
CA LYS A 28 19.76 8.39 16.70
C LYS A 28 19.40 7.65 17.99
N GLU A 29 18.54 8.20 18.84
CA GLU A 29 18.11 7.52 20.06
C GLU A 29 17.07 6.43 19.77
N LYS A 30 16.33 6.55 18.66
CA LYS A 30 15.38 5.53 18.22
C LYS A 30 16.13 4.37 17.55
N LYS A 31 15.90 3.17 18.09
CA LYS A 31 16.47 1.94 17.52
C LYS A 31 15.78 1.58 16.21
N GLU A 32 16.56 0.98 15.31
CA GLU A 32 16.05 0.35 14.09
C GLU A 32 14.94 -0.65 14.44
N ALA A 33 13.87 -0.65 13.65
CA ALA A 33 12.78 -1.60 13.77
C ALA A 33 12.65 -2.42 12.48
N THR A 34 12.28 -3.69 12.62
CA THR A 34 12.04 -4.59 11.50
C THR A 34 10.65 -5.20 11.57
N ILE A 35 9.99 -5.32 10.42
CA ILE A 35 8.66 -5.91 10.29
C ILE A 35 8.65 -6.84 9.07
N PRO A 36 8.15 -8.09 9.18
CA PRO A 36 8.04 -8.98 8.03
C PRO A 36 7.14 -8.36 6.95
N ILE A 37 7.60 -8.33 5.70
CA ILE A 37 6.82 -7.73 4.60
C ILE A 37 5.53 -8.52 4.37
N GLU A 38 5.55 -9.83 4.59
CA GLU A 38 4.37 -10.69 4.47
C GLU A 38 3.26 -10.35 5.46
N ASP A 39 3.56 -9.65 6.56
CA ASP A 39 2.53 -9.22 7.50
C ASP A 39 1.86 -7.91 7.07
N LEU A 40 2.39 -7.20 6.06
CA LEU A 40 1.95 -5.86 5.70
C LEU A 40 0.79 -5.89 4.70
N GLY A 41 -0.32 -5.27 5.08
CA GLY A 41 -1.47 -5.01 4.21
C GLY A 41 -1.42 -3.61 3.63
N TYR A 42 -1.09 -2.63 4.47
CA TYR A 42 -1.04 -1.22 4.12
C TYR A 42 0.18 -0.54 4.72
N VAL A 43 0.79 0.36 3.94
CA VAL A 43 1.84 1.28 4.36
C VAL A 43 1.37 2.69 3.97
N VAL A 44 1.13 3.53 4.97
CA VAL A 44 0.70 4.92 4.79
C VAL A 44 1.88 5.84 5.07
N LEU A 45 2.28 6.60 4.06
CA LEU A 45 3.40 7.53 4.07
C LEU A 45 2.83 8.95 4.17
N GLU A 46 2.81 9.49 5.38
CA GLU A 46 2.23 10.81 5.65
C GLU A 46 3.29 11.88 5.79
N ASP A 47 4.34 11.62 6.57
CA ASP A 47 5.36 12.63 6.84
C ASP A 47 6.18 12.95 5.57
N PRO A 48 6.38 14.23 5.22
CA PRO A 48 7.09 14.63 4.01
C PRO A 48 8.59 14.28 4.03
N GLN A 49 9.16 13.95 5.19
CA GLN A 49 10.57 13.57 5.37
C GLN A 49 10.79 12.06 5.36
N ILE A 50 9.86 11.29 4.80
CA ILE A 50 10.06 9.87 4.57
C ILE A 50 10.91 9.63 3.32
N THR A 51 11.98 8.85 3.46
CA THR A 51 12.72 8.31 2.33
C THR A 51 12.42 6.84 2.18
N ILE A 52 12.23 6.36 0.95
CA ILE A 52 11.95 4.95 0.67
C ILE A 52 12.82 4.45 -0.47
N THR A 53 13.36 3.24 -0.34
CA THR A 53 14.14 2.61 -1.42
C THR A 53 13.24 1.92 -2.46
N ASN A 54 13.67 1.94 -3.73
CA ASN A 54 13.00 1.19 -4.79
C ASN A 54 12.93 -0.31 -4.52
N GLY A 55 13.95 -0.87 -3.85
CA GLY A 55 13.97 -2.29 -3.46
C GLY A 55 12.82 -2.65 -2.52
N LEU A 56 12.50 -1.78 -1.55
CA LEU A 56 11.36 -1.97 -0.67
C LEU A 56 10.04 -1.82 -1.44
N LEU A 57 9.87 -0.78 -2.25
CA LEU A 57 8.64 -0.58 -3.05
C LEU A 57 8.31 -1.81 -3.90
N ARG A 58 9.31 -2.38 -4.60
CA ARG A 58 9.15 -3.60 -5.39
C ARG A 58 8.63 -4.76 -4.53
N LYS A 59 9.19 -4.97 -3.34
CA LYS A 59 8.76 -6.07 -2.45
C LYS A 59 7.36 -5.86 -1.91
N LEU A 60 7.03 -4.64 -1.46
CA LEU A 60 5.67 -4.30 -1.02
C LEU A 60 4.63 -4.62 -2.10
N VAL A 61 4.90 -4.22 -3.35
CA VAL A 61 4.03 -4.53 -4.50
C VAL A 61 3.91 -6.04 -4.74
N GLN A 62 5.02 -6.79 -4.71
CA GLN A 62 5.03 -8.25 -4.89
C GLN A 62 4.22 -8.99 -3.82
N HIS A 63 4.20 -8.46 -2.59
CA HIS A 63 3.43 -8.99 -1.47
C HIS A 63 2.01 -8.41 -1.36
N LYS A 64 1.55 -7.68 -2.40
CA LYS A 64 0.22 -7.05 -2.47
C LYS A 64 -0.04 -6.06 -1.34
N THR A 65 1.01 -5.44 -0.81
CA THR A 65 0.90 -4.37 0.18
C THR A 65 0.54 -3.07 -0.53
N ALA A 66 -0.55 -2.45 -0.08
CA ALA A 66 -0.97 -1.13 -0.50
C ALA A 66 0.01 -0.06 0.02
N VAL A 67 0.58 0.76 -0.86
CA VAL A 67 1.39 1.92 -0.46
C VAL A 67 0.62 3.19 -0.78
N ILE A 68 0.34 3.98 0.24
CA ILE A 68 -0.50 5.19 0.18
C ILE A 68 0.37 6.39 0.54
N THR A 69 0.29 7.47 -0.22
CA THR A 69 0.92 8.75 0.10
C THR A 69 -0.13 9.77 0.49
N CYS A 70 0.19 10.64 1.44
CA CYS A 70 -0.69 11.74 1.86
C CYS A 70 -0.21 13.10 1.33
N ASP A 71 -1.14 14.05 1.24
CA ASP A 71 -0.85 15.45 0.92
C ASP A 71 -0.50 16.27 2.17
N SER A 72 -0.26 17.57 1.98
CA SER A 72 0.03 18.53 3.05
C SER A 72 -1.09 18.70 4.09
N LYS A 73 -2.29 18.19 3.83
CA LYS A 73 -3.44 18.20 4.75
C LYS A 73 -3.60 16.85 5.46
N HIS A 74 -2.60 15.97 5.37
CA HIS A 74 -2.62 14.64 5.96
C HIS A 74 -3.68 13.71 5.35
N LEU A 75 -4.16 14.03 4.15
CA LEU A 75 -5.18 13.24 3.45
C LEU A 75 -4.53 12.33 2.40
N PRO A 76 -4.94 11.04 2.30
CA PRO A 76 -4.50 10.16 1.23
C PRO A 76 -4.73 10.79 -0.15
N CYS A 77 -3.66 10.98 -0.92
CA CYS A 77 -3.70 11.63 -2.24
C CYS A 77 -3.11 10.78 -3.36
N GLY A 78 -2.43 9.67 -3.03
CA GLY A 78 -1.82 8.78 -3.99
C GLY A 78 -1.80 7.34 -3.52
N PHE A 79 -1.75 6.42 -4.48
CA PHE A 79 -1.66 4.98 -4.27
C PHE A 79 -0.72 4.35 -5.29
N LEU A 80 0.20 3.50 -4.84
CA LEU A 80 1.06 2.75 -5.74
C LEU A 80 0.30 1.56 -6.34
N GLN A 81 -0.22 1.75 -7.54
CA GLN A 81 -0.95 0.72 -8.26
C GLN A 81 0.00 -0.24 -9.01
N PRO A 82 -0.05 -1.56 -8.77
CA PRO A 82 0.68 -2.53 -9.55
C PRO A 82 0.18 -2.55 -11.01
N LEU A 83 1.09 -2.34 -11.97
CA LEU A 83 0.77 -2.42 -13.40
C LEU A 83 0.65 -3.88 -13.90
N VAL A 84 1.38 -4.78 -13.26
CA VAL A 84 1.39 -6.21 -13.59
C VAL A 84 0.98 -7.01 -12.36
N GLY A 85 0.23 -8.08 -12.60
CA GLY A 85 -0.09 -9.07 -11.58
C GLY A 85 -0.51 -10.38 -12.23
N HIS A 86 -1.05 -11.28 -11.42
CA HIS A 86 -1.37 -12.63 -11.89
C HIS A 86 -2.61 -12.65 -12.79
N THR A 87 -2.88 -13.79 -13.42
CA THR A 87 -3.97 -13.99 -14.38
C THR A 87 -5.32 -13.56 -13.83
N GLU A 88 -5.56 -13.76 -12.52
CA GLU A 88 -6.76 -13.28 -11.82
C GLU A 88 -6.98 -11.77 -11.93
N GLN A 89 -5.92 -10.95 -11.92
CA GLN A 89 -6.04 -9.50 -12.04
C GLN A 89 -6.61 -9.14 -13.43
N SER A 90 -6.10 -9.77 -14.48
CA SER A 90 -6.58 -9.58 -15.84
C SER A 90 -8.03 -10.04 -16.01
N GLU A 91 -8.40 -11.18 -15.43
CA GLU A 91 -9.80 -11.66 -15.43
C GLU A 91 -10.74 -10.68 -14.71
N ARG A 92 -10.36 -10.19 -13.53
CA ARG A 92 -11.15 -9.20 -12.77
C ARG A 92 -11.35 -7.91 -13.55
N ILE A 93 -10.27 -7.38 -14.16
CA ILE A 93 -10.35 -6.18 -15.02
C ILE A 93 -11.29 -6.43 -16.20
N ARG A 94 -11.20 -7.59 -16.85
CA ARG A 94 -12.10 -7.94 -17.97
C ARG A 94 -13.57 -7.98 -17.52
N HIS A 95 -13.87 -8.60 -16.38
CA HIS A 95 -15.23 -8.59 -15.83
C HIS A 95 -15.73 -7.18 -15.51
N GLN A 96 -14.88 -6.32 -14.95
CA GLN A 96 -15.23 -4.93 -14.65
C GLN A 96 -15.53 -4.12 -15.92
N LEU A 97 -14.71 -4.29 -16.97
CA LEU A 97 -14.92 -3.62 -18.26
C LEU A 97 -16.21 -4.10 -18.95
N ASN A 98 -16.47 -5.41 -18.89
CA ASN A 98 -17.62 -6.04 -19.54
C ASN A 98 -18.93 -5.95 -18.72
N ALA A 99 -18.89 -5.38 -17.51
CA ALA A 99 -20.07 -5.26 -16.67
C ALA A 99 -21.18 -4.48 -17.40
N SER A 100 -22.38 -5.05 -17.45
CA SER A 100 -23.51 -4.44 -18.14
C SER A 100 -24.03 -3.21 -17.38
N VAL A 101 -24.67 -2.29 -18.09
CA VAL A 101 -25.30 -1.11 -17.45
C VAL A 101 -26.39 -1.53 -16.44
N PRO A 102 -27.28 -2.51 -16.73
CA PRO A 102 -28.24 -3.01 -15.74
C PRO A 102 -27.58 -3.53 -14.46
N LEU A 103 -26.52 -4.34 -14.58
CA LEU A 103 -25.80 -4.88 -13.43
C LEU A 103 -25.19 -3.75 -12.58
N LYS A 104 -24.53 -2.77 -13.21
CA LYS A 104 -23.96 -1.61 -12.50
C LYS A 104 -25.05 -0.84 -11.72
N LYS A 105 -26.22 -0.63 -12.32
CA LYS A 105 -27.34 0.06 -11.66
C LYS A 105 -27.89 -0.72 -10.46
N GLN A 106 -28.05 -2.03 -10.60
CA GLN A 106 -28.54 -2.90 -9.52
C GLN A 106 -27.56 -2.96 -8.35
N LEU A 107 -26.27 -3.13 -8.61
CA LEU A 107 -25.23 -3.12 -7.58
C LEU A 107 -25.18 -1.77 -6.85
N TRP A 108 -25.32 -0.66 -7.59
CA TRP A 108 -25.36 0.66 -6.98
C TRP A 108 -26.57 0.83 -6.06
N GLN A 109 -27.76 0.44 -6.52
CA GLN A 109 -28.98 0.51 -5.72
C GLN A 109 -28.82 -0.23 -4.38
N GLN A 110 -28.23 -1.43 -4.38
CA GLN A 110 -27.96 -2.21 -3.16
C GLN A 110 -26.94 -1.55 -2.22
N THR A 111 -26.12 -0.63 -2.72
CA THR A 111 -25.09 0.06 -1.92
C THR A 111 -25.66 1.31 -1.24
N VAL A 112 -26.62 1.99 -1.87
CA VAL A 112 -27.21 3.24 -1.36
C VAL A 112 -28.57 3.08 -0.69
N THR A 113 -29.21 1.92 -0.82
CA THR A 113 -30.52 1.59 -0.22
C THR A 113 -30.33 0.57 0.87
#